data_AF-A0A7G2S784-F1
#
_entry.id   AF-A0A7G2S784-F1
#
_cell.length_a   1.000
_cell.length_b   1.000
_cell.length_c   1.000
_cell.angle_alpha   90.00
_cell.angle_beta   90.00
_cell.angle_gamma   90.00
#
_symmetry.space_group_name_H-M   'P 1'
#
loop_
_entity.id
_entity.type
_entity.pdbx_description
1 polymer ?
#
loop_
_entity_poly.entity_id
_entity_poly.type
_entity_poly.pdbx_seq_one_letter_code
_entity_poly.pdbx_strand_id
1 'polypeptide(L)'
;MKVFCLGMVLVALVGCDPVQWPADVRLPDGAVYDGDTRDDLFHGEGTLTWPDGRYYEGEFREGRLNGHGKLVDRRGCAHQGQFVDGVLHGEGQFTCDDATWQGRFEQGELIEGTVSYESGGSYQGKFRDFAPHGQGIWVTEDGAHYEGRFEDGELLKGTYRDEEGYRYEGEFRYFSYHGQGVLTRPDGVVIRGKFENGHAHGSGTRTQPAEGDGEPQEEKGYFVRGRYYASEQVYRENRHARAAKMEARLYTESSRLQSVLSSLAPQRPGVRDVYLLVVGGDGTEAVFAREVDWVAERLGSVFDLNRRQVRLINGGSDDLPLATRTSVREALQALDALLDPQEDLLMVHLVSHGSKEGALLLDDRNLKLNDLSVADGKQWLNGLQAKHQWLVVSACYSGKWVDALASPQRVVFASAASDRTSFGCGDDSDRTWFSKALYGEDMVAGIADPQAWFAAANEKVSGMEEEQGIEGDAHSMPQKAVGEAFLRWWQGNKAVNSE
;
A
#
# COMPACT_ATOMS: atom_id res chain seq x y z
N MET A 1 -7.45 -14.94 77.08
CA MET A 1 -8.34 -15.02 78.27
C MET A 1 -9.69 -14.39 77.95
N LYS A 2 -10.78 -14.82 78.63
CA LYS A 2 -12.12 -14.16 78.67
C LYS A 2 -12.11 -13.09 79.81
N VAL A 3 -13.10 -12.23 80.11
CA VAL A 3 -14.53 -12.01 79.78
C VAL A 3 -14.73 -10.47 79.74
N PHE A 4 -15.30 -9.81 78.72
CA PHE A 4 -16.73 -9.55 78.38
C PHE A 4 -17.59 -8.75 79.42
N CYS A 5 -18.24 -7.66 78.96
CA CYS A 5 -19.29 -6.81 79.61
C CYS A 5 -18.93 -6.09 80.94
N LEU A 6 -19.54 -4.96 81.39
CA LEU A 6 -20.71 -4.13 81.01
C LEU A 6 -20.50 -2.68 81.58
N GLY A 7 -21.11 -1.56 81.14
CA GLY A 7 -21.88 -1.22 79.93
C GLY A 7 -22.92 -0.08 80.13
N MET A 8 -23.07 0.82 79.13
CA MET A 8 -24.25 1.67 78.81
C MET A 8 -24.47 3.09 79.46
N VAL A 9 -25.05 4.00 78.63
CA VAL A 9 -25.82 5.26 78.91
C VAL A 9 -25.12 6.64 78.97
N LEU A 10 -24.96 7.25 77.79
CA LEU A 10 -25.57 8.51 77.30
C LEU A 10 -26.01 9.65 78.27
N VAL A 11 -25.40 10.86 78.15
CA VAL A 11 -26.06 12.20 78.12
C VAL A 11 -25.20 13.13 77.23
N ALA A 12 -25.82 14.09 76.52
CA ALA A 12 -25.23 14.89 75.44
C ALA A 12 -24.82 16.34 75.83
N LEU A 13 -24.43 17.13 74.81
CA LEU A 13 -24.14 18.58 74.73
C LEU A 13 -22.67 18.99 74.94
N VAL A 14 -22.04 19.88 74.15
CA VAL A 14 -22.34 20.52 72.84
C VAL A 14 -21.00 20.96 72.21
N GLY A 15 -20.89 20.93 70.87
CA GLY A 15 -20.10 21.91 70.12
C GLY A 15 -18.68 21.54 69.73
N CYS A 16 -18.51 20.89 68.57
CA CYS A 16 -17.92 21.54 67.38
C CYS A 16 -18.08 20.63 66.14
N ASP A 17 -19.18 20.80 65.40
CA ASP A 17 -19.39 20.12 64.11
C ASP A 17 -19.13 21.12 62.96
N PRO A 18 -18.03 21.01 62.21
CA PRO A 18 -17.88 21.66 60.92
C PRO A 18 -18.48 20.74 59.84
N VAL A 19 -19.81 20.70 59.74
CA VAL A 19 -20.53 20.02 58.66
C VAL A 19 -21.60 20.96 58.10
N GLN A 20 -21.27 21.61 56.98
CA GLN A 20 -22.23 22.29 56.11
C GLN A 20 -22.01 21.79 54.68
N TRP A 21 -23.01 21.10 54.13
CA TRP A 21 -23.12 20.64 52.74
C TRP A 21 -24.63 20.64 52.40
N PRO A 22 -25.05 20.92 51.15
CA PRO A 22 -24.39 21.66 50.07
C PRO A 22 -25.12 22.99 49.76
N ALA A 23 -24.56 23.81 48.87
CA ALA A 23 -25.24 24.98 48.31
C ALA A 23 -25.65 24.75 46.84
N ASP A 24 -26.41 23.68 46.57
CA ASP A 24 -26.98 23.36 45.25
C ASP A 24 -27.87 24.49 44.70
N VAL A 25 -27.30 25.47 43.99
CA VAL A 25 -28.08 26.44 43.22
C VAL A 25 -28.54 25.77 41.93
N ARG A 26 -29.83 25.44 41.88
CA ARG A 26 -30.47 24.83 40.70
C ARG A 26 -31.00 25.92 39.77
N LEU A 27 -30.42 25.99 38.58
CA LEU A 27 -30.80 26.93 37.53
C LEU A 27 -32.09 26.48 36.80
N PRO A 28 -32.84 27.39 36.14
CA PRO A 28 -34.06 27.06 35.39
C PRO A 28 -33.86 26.11 34.21
N ASP A 29 -32.64 25.99 33.68
CA ASP A 29 -32.26 25.03 32.64
C ASP A 29 -31.92 23.63 33.20
N GLY A 30 -31.98 23.46 34.52
CA GLY A 30 -31.67 22.23 35.24
C GLY A 30 -30.19 22.10 35.65
N ALA A 31 -29.32 23.04 35.31
CA ALA A 31 -27.93 23.01 35.75
C ALA A 31 -27.82 23.22 37.27
N VAL A 32 -26.78 22.63 37.86
CA VAL A 32 -26.50 22.68 39.30
C VAL A 32 -25.16 23.36 39.49
N TYR A 33 -25.17 24.46 40.26
CA TYR A 33 -23.97 25.12 40.74
C TYR A 33 -23.74 24.80 42.22
N ASP A 34 -22.51 24.50 42.59
CA ASP A 34 -22.06 24.35 43.99
C ASP A 34 -20.80 25.21 44.17
N GLY A 35 -20.91 26.27 44.96
CA GLY A 35 -19.88 27.29 45.11
C GLY A 35 -20.41 28.59 45.72
N ASP A 36 -19.55 29.60 45.84
CA ASP A 36 -19.90 30.88 46.44
C ASP A 36 -20.76 31.76 45.53
N THR A 37 -21.60 32.62 46.12
CA THR A 37 -22.42 33.60 45.40
C THR A 37 -22.28 34.99 45.96
N ARG A 38 -22.26 36.01 45.10
CA ARG A 38 -22.28 37.43 45.48
C ARG A 38 -23.28 38.18 44.60
N ASP A 39 -24.15 38.97 45.21
CA ASP A 39 -25.18 39.78 44.53
C ASP A 39 -26.04 38.94 43.56
N ASP A 40 -26.48 37.76 44.02
CA ASP A 40 -27.24 36.74 43.26
C ASP A 40 -26.53 36.16 42.01
N LEU A 41 -25.21 36.36 41.89
CA LEU A 41 -24.36 35.84 40.81
C LEU A 41 -23.29 34.88 41.34
N PHE A 42 -22.88 33.89 40.53
CA PHE A 42 -21.77 32.98 40.85
C PHE A 42 -20.47 33.76 41.01
N HIS A 43 -19.71 33.48 42.08
CA HIS A 43 -18.47 34.19 42.37
C HIS A 43 -17.49 33.36 43.22
N GLY A 44 -16.19 33.50 43.00
CA GLY A 44 -15.18 32.69 43.71
C GLY A 44 -15.08 31.29 43.10
N GLU A 45 -14.53 30.33 43.85
CA GLU A 45 -14.40 28.95 43.39
C GLU A 45 -15.77 28.24 43.38
N GLY A 46 -15.99 27.37 42.39
CA GLY A 46 -17.16 26.51 42.38
C GLY A 46 -17.16 25.46 41.26
N THR A 47 -18.21 24.66 41.23
CA THR A 47 -18.50 23.70 40.16
C THR A 47 -19.85 23.98 39.53
N LEU A 48 -19.96 23.79 38.21
CA LEU A 48 -21.20 23.95 37.45
C LEU A 48 -21.41 22.74 36.55
N THR A 49 -22.46 21.98 36.82
CA THR A 49 -22.82 20.76 36.06
C THR A 49 -24.12 21.00 35.31
N TRP A 50 -24.11 20.79 33.99
CA TRP A 50 -25.32 20.92 33.16
C TRP A 50 -25.98 19.55 32.89
N PRO A 51 -27.31 19.48 32.69
CA PRO A 51 -28.01 18.22 32.38
C PRO A 51 -27.59 17.58 31.06
N ASP A 52 -26.89 18.34 30.21
CA ASP A 52 -26.38 17.91 28.90
C ASP A 52 -24.98 17.27 28.95
N GLY A 53 -24.44 17.04 30.15
CA GLY A 53 -23.15 16.40 30.37
C GLY A 53 -21.96 17.34 30.45
N ARG A 54 -22.12 18.65 30.19
CA ARG A 54 -21.06 19.63 30.45
C ARG A 54 -20.77 19.74 31.94
N TYR A 55 -19.51 20.04 32.24
CA TYR A 55 -18.99 20.24 33.59
C TYR A 55 -17.98 21.38 33.60
N TYR A 56 -18.01 22.24 34.62
CA TYR A 56 -16.96 23.21 34.89
C TYR A 56 -16.56 23.18 36.36
N GLU A 57 -15.28 23.38 36.63
CA GLU A 57 -14.67 23.53 37.96
C GLU A 57 -13.65 24.68 37.91
N GLY A 58 -13.76 25.66 38.80
CA GLY A 58 -12.82 26.80 38.87
C GLY A 58 -13.46 28.11 39.29
N GLU A 59 -12.79 29.22 38.96
CA GLU A 59 -13.16 30.56 39.40
C GLU A 59 -14.36 31.17 38.62
N PHE A 60 -15.22 31.90 39.35
CA PHE A 60 -16.37 32.62 38.81
C PHE A 60 -16.29 34.12 39.14
N ARG A 61 -16.72 34.95 38.19
CA ARG A 61 -16.89 36.40 38.39
C ARG A 61 -18.14 36.86 37.66
N GLU A 62 -19.05 37.50 38.40
CA GLU A 62 -20.31 38.07 37.89
C GLU A 62 -21.13 37.04 37.07
N GLY A 63 -21.19 35.79 37.55
CA GLY A 63 -21.93 34.70 36.90
C GLY A 63 -21.22 34.05 35.71
N ARG A 64 -19.99 34.46 35.37
CA ARG A 64 -19.21 33.93 34.23
C ARG A 64 -17.97 33.16 34.70
N LEU A 65 -17.60 32.13 33.95
CA LEU A 65 -16.33 31.42 34.09
C LEU A 65 -15.17 32.43 33.87
N ASN A 66 -14.30 32.57 34.87
CA ASN A 66 -13.18 33.50 34.87
C ASN A 66 -11.98 32.81 35.55
N GLY A 67 -10.83 33.49 35.67
CA GLY A 67 -9.70 32.97 36.46
C GLY A 67 -9.22 31.61 35.95
N HIS A 68 -8.73 30.73 36.82
CA HIS A 68 -8.33 29.37 36.44
C HIS A 68 -9.49 28.40 36.57
N GLY A 69 -9.58 27.44 35.65
CA GLY A 69 -10.55 26.36 35.75
C GLY A 69 -10.39 25.27 34.70
N LYS A 70 -11.36 24.37 34.66
CA LYS A 70 -11.49 23.26 33.72
C LYS A 70 -12.94 23.13 33.27
N LEU A 71 -13.19 23.29 31.98
CA LEU A 71 -14.47 23.05 31.30
C LEU A 71 -14.40 21.73 30.53
N VAL A 72 -15.43 20.89 30.62
CA VAL A 72 -15.65 19.73 29.75
C VAL A 72 -16.90 19.98 28.92
N ASP A 73 -16.79 19.90 27.59
CA ASP A 73 -17.89 20.11 26.66
C ASP A 73 -18.83 18.87 26.55
N ARG A 74 -19.92 18.98 25.79
CA ARG A 74 -20.90 17.88 25.61
C ARG A 74 -20.34 16.64 24.89
N ARG A 75 -19.16 16.75 24.26
CA ARG A 75 -18.48 15.68 23.55
C ARG A 75 -17.38 15.03 24.41
N GLY A 76 -17.11 15.59 25.59
CA GLY A 76 -16.02 15.16 26.48
C GLY A 76 -14.72 15.93 26.29
N CYS A 77 -14.69 16.93 25.40
CA CYS A 77 -13.47 17.70 25.15
C CYS A 77 -13.21 18.69 26.29
N ALA A 78 -11.99 18.70 26.81
CA ALA A 78 -11.60 19.42 28.01
C ALA A 78 -10.79 20.67 27.68
N HIS A 79 -11.21 21.82 28.19
CA HIS A 79 -10.47 23.09 28.16
C HIS A 79 -10.01 23.39 29.58
N GLN A 80 -8.72 23.60 29.81
CA GLN A 80 -8.15 23.86 31.13
C GLN A 80 -7.15 25.01 31.06
N GLY A 81 -7.20 25.95 32.00
CA GLY A 81 -6.32 27.12 32.01
C GLY A 81 -7.05 28.38 32.47
N GLN A 82 -6.61 29.52 31.97
CA GLN A 82 -7.21 30.82 32.27
C GLN A 82 -8.48 31.07 31.42
N PHE A 83 -9.52 31.61 32.05
CA PHE A 83 -10.80 31.96 31.44
C PHE A 83 -11.07 33.46 31.60
N VAL A 84 -11.67 34.05 30.56
CA VAL A 84 -12.22 35.42 30.59
C VAL A 84 -13.61 35.37 29.98
N ASP A 85 -14.62 35.81 30.72
CA ASP A 85 -16.02 35.91 30.30
C ASP A 85 -16.67 34.64 29.71
N GLY A 86 -16.14 33.46 30.06
CA GLY A 86 -16.62 32.15 29.60
C GLY A 86 -15.75 31.46 28.54
N VAL A 87 -14.70 32.10 28.02
CA VAL A 87 -13.80 31.52 27.01
C VAL A 87 -12.36 31.38 27.53
N LEU A 88 -11.65 30.37 27.02
CA LEU A 88 -10.23 30.14 27.34
C LEU A 88 -9.38 31.30 26.78
N HIS A 89 -8.46 31.83 27.59
CA HIS A 89 -7.68 33.02 27.28
C HIS A 89 -6.38 33.02 28.09
N GLY A 90 -5.25 33.47 27.51
CA GLY A 90 -3.94 33.34 28.16
C GLY A 90 -3.41 31.93 28.06
N GLU A 91 -2.61 31.48 29.03
CA GLU A 91 -2.05 30.13 29.01
C GLU A 91 -3.10 29.06 29.34
N GLY A 92 -3.13 27.99 28.54
CA GLY A 92 -4.07 26.90 28.71
C GLY A 92 -3.74 25.65 27.92
N GLN A 93 -4.67 24.71 27.99
CA GLN A 93 -4.67 23.41 27.34
C GLN A 93 -6.09 23.09 26.86
N PHE A 94 -6.20 22.52 25.68
CA PHE A 94 -7.42 21.95 25.13
C PHE A 94 -7.12 20.52 24.68
N THR A 95 -7.94 19.56 25.11
CA THR A 95 -7.81 18.14 24.74
C THR A 95 -9.16 17.66 24.21
N CYS A 96 -9.15 17.08 23.01
CA CYS A 96 -10.36 16.63 22.32
C CYS A 96 -9.98 15.45 21.43
N ASP A 97 -10.79 14.39 21.47
CA ASP A 97 -10.48 13.10 20.86
C ASP A 97 -9.06 12.61 21.26
N ASP A 98 -8.17 12.35 20.30
CA ASP A 98 -6.79 11.88 20.49
C ASP A 98 -5.73 13.01 20.54
N ALA A 99 -6.17 14.27 20.46
CA ALA A 99 -5.30 15.43 20.29
C ALA A 99 -5.30 16.36 21.52
N THR A 100 -4.12 16.90 21.83
CA THR A 100 -3.91 17.88 22.90
C THR A 100 -3.18 19.12 22.37
N TRP A 101 -3.85 20.26 22.45
CA TRP A 101 -3.35 21.59 22.16
C TRP A 101 -2.95 22.28 23.47
N GLN A 102 -1.78 22.92 23.53
CA GLN A 102 -1.28 23.64 24.71
C GLN A 102 -0.55 24.91 24.30
N GLY A 103 -0.80 26.01 25.02
CA GLY A 103 -0.13 27.29 24.78
C GLY A 103 -1.05 28.48 25.04
N ARG A 104 -0.87 29.54 24.24
CA ARG A 104 -1.50 30.84 24.44
C ARG A 104 -2.77 30.99 23.60
N PHE A 105 -3.89 31.15 24.29
CA PHE A 105 -5.22 31.31 23.73
C PHE A 105 -5.68 32.77 23.73
N GLU A 106 -6.39 33.19 22.67
CA GLU A 106 -7.12 34.45 22.62
C GLU A 106 -8.55 34.19 22.12
N GLN A 107 -9.56 34.69 22.86
CA GLN A 107 -10.99 34.48 22.56
C GLN A 107 -11.43 33.01 22.36
N GLY A 108 -10.74 32.06 22.98
CA GLY A 108 -10.99 30.62 22.84
C GLY A 108 -10.19 29.93 21.72
N GLU A 109 -9.48 30.67 20.87
CA GLU A 109 -8.62 30.12 19.82
C GLU A 109 -7.17 30.01 20.30
N LEU A 110 -6.49 28.91 19.97
CA LEU A 110 -5.03 28.83 20.15
C LEU A 110 -4.36 29.75 19.11
N ILE A 111 -3.46 30.62 19.54
CA ILE A 111 -2.70 31.52 18.65
C ILE A 111 -1.26 31.03 18.46
N GLU A 112 -0.68 30.45 19.51
CA GLU A 112 0.73 30.02 19.54
C GLU A 112 0.92 28.94 20.62
N GLY A 113 1.58 27.84 20.28
CA GLY A 113 1.73 26.71 21.19
C GLY A 113 2.18 25.43 20.51
N THR A 114 1.72 24.30 21.04
CA THR A 114 1.96 22.94 20.53
C THR A 114 0.64 22.19 20.41
N VAL A 115 0.51 21.36 19.37
CA VAL A 115 -0.46 20.24 19.33
C VAL A 115 0.32 18.93 19.31
N SER A 116 -0.15 17.94 20.06
CA SER A 116 0.40 16.58 20.10
C SER A 116 -0.72 15.56 20.00
N TYR A 117 -0.47 14.43 19.33
CA TYR A 117 -1.45 13.36 19.11
C TYR A 117 -1.07 12.10 19.90
N GLU A 118 -2.05 11.31 20.34
CA GLU A 118 -1.79 10.07 21.11
C GLU A 118 -1.06 9.00 20.27
N SER A 119 -1.29 8.94 18.95
CA SER A 119 -0.54 8.04 18.06
C SER A 119 0.94 8.41 17.94
N GLY A 120 1.27 9.70 18.14
CA GLY A 120 2.59 10.26 17.96
C GLY A 120 2.59 11.46 17.01
N GLY A 121 3.76 12.09 16.89
CA GLY A 121 3.89 13.35 16.16
C GLY A 121 3.34 14.57 16.93
N SER A 122 3.79 15.75 16.51
CA SER A 122 3.39 17.03 17.08
C SER A 122 3.64 18.19 16.13
N TYR A 123 2.99 19.32 16.35
CA TYR A 123 3.33 20.59 15.72
C TYR A 123 3.49 21.68 16.76
N GLN A 124 4.60 22.42 16.70
CA GLN A 124 4.88 23.58 17.51
C GLN A 124 4.99 24.82 16.63
N GLY A 125 4.21 25.85 16.90
CA GLY A 125 4.20 27.06 16.09
C GLY A 125 2.99 27.95 16.36
N LYS A 126 2.57 28.68 15.32
CA LYS A 126 1.36 29.52 15.37
C LYS A 126 0.16 28.78 14.80
N PHE A 127 -1.02 29.23 15.19
CA PHE A 127 -2.27 28.60 14.82
C PHE A 127 -3.27 29.64 14.30
N ARG A 128 -4.20 29.15 13.48
CA ARG A 128 -5.43 29.84 13.05
C ARG A 128 -6.50 28.78 12.89
N ASP A 129 -7.69 28.98 13.45
CA ASP A 129 -8.78 27.99 13.41
C ASP A 129 -8.34 26.58 13.90
N PHE A 130 -7.46 26.52 14.91
CA PHE A 130 -6.78 25.31 15.43
C PHE A 130 -5.88 24.56 14.43
N ALA A 131 -5.69 25.05 13.21
CA ALA A 131 -4.76 24.52 12.21
C ALA A 131 -3.38 25.21 12.28
N PRO A 132 -2.28 24.50 11.94
CA PRO A 132 -0.96 25.09 11.75
C PRO A 132 -0.96 26.30 10.79
N HIS A 133 -0.38 27.41 11.23
CA HIS A 133 -0.31 28.65 10.46
C HIS A 133 0.99 29.42 10.77
N GLY A 134 1.44 30.29 9.86
CA GLY A 134 2.61 31.12 10.12
C GLY A 134 3.90 30.29 10.20
N GLN A 135 4.77 30.53 11.18
CA GLN A 135 6.01 29.74 11.35
C GLN A 135 5.79 28.61 12.35
N GLY A 136 6.35 27.44 12.08
CA GLY A 136 6.39 26.33 13.04
C GLY A 136 7.23 25.14 12.57
N ILE A 137 7.24 24.11 13.42
CA ILE A 137 7.91 22.83 13.23
C ILE A 137 6.85 21.74 13.42
N TRP A 138 6.66 20.90 12.41
CA TRP A 138 5.89 19.65 12.50
C TRP A 138 6.87 18.48 12.61
N VAL A 139 6.64 17.58 13.54
CA VAL A 139 7.31 16.28 13.66
C VAL A 139 6.25 15.20 13.45
N THR A 140 6.43 14.32 12.48
CA THR A 140 5.52 13.21 12.21
C THR A 140 5.74 12.04 13.19
N GLU A 141 4.83 11.06 13.17
CA GLU A 141 4.90 9.86 14.02
C GLU A 141 6.17 9.03 13.76
N ASP A 142 6.63 8.98 12.51
CA ASP A 142 7.87 8.34 12.06
C ASP A 142 9.14 9.20 12.27
N GLY A 143 9.03 10.33 12.99
CA GLY A 143 10.17 11.17 13.35
C GLY A 143 10.67 12.11 12.26
N ALA A 144 10.06 12.14 11.07
CA ALA A 144 10.40 13.15 10.06
C ALA A 144 10.03 14.56 10.54
N HIS A 145 10.88 15.54 10.26
CA HIS A 145 10.71 16.93 10.69
C HIS A 145 10.48 17.83 9.48
N TYR A 146 9.49 18.72 9.59
CA TYR A 146 9.12 19.74 8.63
C TYR A 146 9.14 21.11 9.33
N GLU A 147 9.99 22.04 8.90
CA GLU A 147 10.14 23.36 9.54
C GLU A 147 9.95 24.49 8.53
N GLY A 148 9.06 25.45 8.79
CA GLY A 148 8.91 26.61 7.92
C GLY A 148 7.55 27.29 8.00
N ARG A 149 7.09 27.82 6.86
CA ARG A 149 5.83 28.58 6.75
C ARG A 149 4.65 27.67 6.40
N PHE A 150 3.69 27.60 7.32
CA PHE A 150 2.40 26.93 7.18
C PHE A 150 1.29 27.92 6.81
N GLU A 151 0.30 27.43 6.07
CA GLU A 151 -0.97 28.12 5.80
C GLU A 151 -2.08 27.07 5.71
N ASP A 152 -3.13 27.23 6.53
CA ASP A 152 -4.29 26.33 6.64
C ASP A 152 -3.92 24.84 6.80
N GLY A 153 -2.91 24.58 7.63
CA GLY A 153 -2.40 23.23 7.92
C GLY A 153 -1.33 22.73 6.94
N GLU A 154 -1.16 23.33 5.76
CA GLU A 154 -0.16 22.92 4.78
C GLU A 154 1.16 23.68 4.93
N LEU A 155 2.29 22.96 4.92
CA LEU A 155 3.61 23.59 4.71
C LEU A 155 3.69 24.11 3.26
N LEU A 156 3.97 25.41 3.09
CA LEU A 156 4.16 26.02 1.77
C LEU A 156 5.64 26.10 1.36
N LYS A 157 6.51 26.42 2.32
CA LYS A 157 7.95 26.55 2.10
C LYS A 157 8.70 26.33 3.41
N GLY A 158 9.76 25.53 3.37
CA GLY A 158 10.50 25.17 4.56
C GLY A 158 11.67 24.23 4.30
N THR A 159 12.07 23.54 5.36
CA THR A 159 12.99 22.40 5.33
C THR A 159 12.26 21.10 5.70
N TYR A 160 12.83 19.98 5.26
CA TYR A 160 12.47 18.63 5.67
C TYR A 160 13.73 17.85 6.05
N ARG A 161 13.63 16.93 7.01
CA ARG A 161 14.64 15.89 7.30
C ARG A 161 14.00 14.64 7.89
N ASP A 162 14.59 13.47 7.65
CA ASP A 162 14.21 12.19 8.25
C ASP A 162 15.42 11.46 8.87
N GLU A 163 15.14 10.30 9.48
CA GLU A 163 16.17 9.42 10.07
C GLU A 163 17.01 8.67 9.03
N GLU A 164 16.46 8.43 7.83
CA GLU A 164 17.20 7.84 6.70
C GLU A 164 18.33 8.77 6.20
N GLY A 165 18.18 10.08 6.42
CA GLY A 165 19.18 11.10 6.11
C GLY A 165 18.86 11.94 4.89
N TYR A 166 17.66 11.85 4.32
CA TYR A 166 17.21 12.84 3.34
C TYR A 166 17.06 14.20 4.02
N ARG A 167 17.36 15.26 3.25
CA ARG A 167 17.12 16.65 3.65
C ARG A 167 16.65 17.42 2.45
N TYR A 168 15.59 18.21 2.61
CA TYR A 168 15.11 19.07 1.55
C TYR A 168 14.93 20.50 2.04
N GLU A 169 15.21 21.48 1.18
CA GLU A 169 14.89 22.89 1.39
C GLU A 169 14.21 23.43 0.13
N GLY A 170 12.98 23.93 0.25
CA GLY A 170 12.22 24.38 -0.91
C GLY A 170 10.75 24.59 -0.65
N GLU A 171 9.97 24.63 -1.73
CA GLU A 171 8.52 24.72 -1.71
C GLU A 171 7.89 23.33 -1.50
N PHE A 172 6.69 23.31 -0.91
CA PHE A 172 5.96 22.08 -0.62
C PHE A 172 4.52 22.18 -1.15
N ARG A 173 3.90 21.02 -1.36
CA ARG A 173 2.47 20.89 -1.64
C ARG A 173 1.99 19.54 -1.14
N TYR A 174 0.96 19.51 -0.30
CA TYR A 174 0.51 18.27 0.37
C TYR A 174 1.68 17.48 0.99
N PHE A 175 2.55 18.18 1.72
CA PHE A 175 3.79 17.66 2.35
C PHE A 175 4.83 17.01 1.41
N SER A 176 4.59 17.01 0.09
CA SER A 176 5.56 16.56 -0.93
C SER A 176 6.41 17.71 -1.46
N TYR A 177 7.67 17.44 -1.83
CA TYR A 177 8.55 18.43 -2.45
C TYR A 177 7.94 18.98 -3.75
N HIS A 178 7.93 20.31 -3.89
CA HIS A 178 7.37 21.00 -5.05
C HIS A 178 8.15 22.28 -5.41
N GLY A 179 7.69 23.05 -6.40
CA GLY A 179 8.28 24.33 -6.77
C GLY A 179 9.78 24.26 -7.03
N GLN A 180 10.57 25.23 -6.57
CA GLN A 180 12.03 25.18 -6.55
C GLN A 180 12.56 24.66 -5.21
N GLY A 181 13.59 23.83 -5.24
CA GLY A 181 14.25 23.36 -4.03
C GLY A 181 15.60 22.70 -4.21
N VAL A 182 16.09 22.17 -3.11
CA VAL A 182 17.38 21.47 -2.95
C VAL A 182 17.13 20.20 -2.16
N LEU A 183 17.38 19.03 -2.75
CA LEU A 183 17.31 17.72 -2.09
C LEU A 183 18.74 17.20 -1.87
N THR A 184 19.13 16.97 -0.63
CA THR A 184 20.28 16.14 -0.26
C THR A 184 19.78 14.76 0.09
N ARG A 185 20.38 13.72 -0.50
CA ARG A 185 20.06 12.31 -0.24
C ARG A 185 21.02 11.70 0.79
N PRO A 186 20.69 10.53 1.37
CA PRO A 186 21.58 9.81 2.29
C PRO A 186 22.95 9.47 1.68
N ASP A 187 23.03 9.27 0.37
CA ASP A 187 24.27 9.02 -0.37
C ASP A 187 25.14 10.29 -0.61
N GLY A 188 24.77 11.42 -0.01
CA GLY A 188 25.48 12.70 -0.13
C GLY A 188 25.26 13.43 -1.45
N VAL A 189 24.50 12.86 -2.40
CA VAL A 189 24.17 13.55 -3.65
C VAL A 189 23.18 14.68 -3.40
N VAL A 190 23.50 15.86 -3.92
CA VAL A 190 22.65 17.05 -3.84
C VAL A 190 22.00 17.32 -5.21
N ILE A 191 20.70 17.53 -5.24
CA ILE A 191 19.92 17.83 -6.44
C ILE A 191 19.28 19.20 -6.27
N ARG A 192 19.54 20.14 -7.19
CA ARG A 192 18.95 21.49 -7.20
C ARG A 192 18.11 21.69 -8.45
N GLY A 193 16.89 22.20 -8.30
CA GLY A 193 16.02 22.49 -9.44
C GLY A 193 14.54 22.51 -9.07
N LYS A 194 13.70 22.27 -10.07
CA LYS A 194 12.25 22.17 -9.88
C LYS A 194 11.84 20.76 -9.41
N PHE A 195 10.87 20.69 -8.50
CA PHE A 195 10.28 19.45 -7.99
C PHE A 195 8.79 19.37 -8.31
N GLU A 196 8.32 18.18 -8.66
CA GLU A 196 6.91 17.86 -8.92
C GLU A 196 6.57 16.52 -8.28
N ASN A 197 5.56 16.49 -7.40
CA ASN A 197 5.13 15.30 -6.67
C ASN A 197 6.29 14.57 -5.96
N GLY A 198 7.13 15.29 -5.21
CA GLY A 198 8.29 14.74 -4.50
C GLY A 198 9.54 14.51 -5.36
N HIS A 199 9.45 14.64 -6.70
CA HIS A 199 10.53 14.23 -7.60
C HIS A 199 11.13 15.42 -8.37
N ALA A 200 12.45 15.46 -8.54
CA ALA A 200 13.10 16.42 -9.43
C ALA A 200 12.57 16.28 -10.87
N HIS A 201 12.23 17.40 -11.50
CA HIS A 201 11.62 17.46 -12.83
C HIS A 201 12.10 18.68 -13.63
N GLY A 202 12.45 18.50 -14.90
CA GLY A 202 12.98 19.55 -15.76
C GLY A 202 14.47 19.84 -15.52
N SER A 203 14.94 21.01 -15.95
CA SER A 203 16.36 21.38 -15.84
C SER A 203 16.79 21.61 -14.40
N GLY A 204 18.01 21.15 -14.05
CA GLY A 204 18.59 21.33 -12.72
C GLY A 204 20.07 20.93 -12.68
N THR A 205 20.63 20.87 -11.47
CA THR A 205 21.97 20.32 -11.22
C THR A 205 21.95 19.13 -10.28
N ARG A 206 22.92 18.23 -10.45
CA ARG A 206 23.26 17.16 -9.53
C ARG A 206 24.71 17.35 -9.09
N THR A 207 24.96 17.52 -7.81
CA THR A 207 26.31 17.51 -7.23
C THR A 207 26.57 16.14 -6.64
N GLN A 208 27.52 15.41 -7.20
CA GLN A 208 28.02 14.16 -6.60
C GLN A 208 29.00 14.51 -5.45
N PRO A 209 28.99 13.77 -4.33
CA PRO A 209 29.98 13.97 -3.27
C PRO A 209 31.40 13.69 -3.79
N ALA A 210 32.40 14.23 -3.10
CA ALA A 210 33.79 13.95 -3.41
C ALA A 210 34.16 12.48 -3.16
N GLU A 211 34.87 11.86 -4.10
CA GLU A 211 35.55 10.58 -3.87
C GLU A 211 36.94 10.86 -3.24
N GLY A 212 37.12 10.48 -1.97
CA GLY A 212 38.38 10.69 -1.24
C GLY A 212 38.69 12.19 -1.04
N ASP A 213 39.93 12.59 -1.33
CA ASP A 213 40.41 13.98 -1.21
C ASP A 213 40.00 14.88 -2.40
N GLY A 214 39.00 14.48 -3.18
CA GLY A 214 38.49 15.22 -4.35
C GLY A 214 37.60 16.41 -4.00
N GLU A 215 37.17 17.14 -5.04
CA GLU A 215 36.11 18.16 -4.94
C GLU A 215 34.77 17.58 -5.43
N PRO A 216 33.62 18.00 -4.85
CA PRO A 216 32.29 17.61 -5.32
C PRO A 216 32.06 18.01 -6.78
N GLN A 217 31.53 17.10 -7.60
CA GLN A 217 31.32 17.35 -9.03
C GLN A 217 29.88 17.80 -9.30
N GLU A 218 29.69 19.07 -9.67
CA GLU A 218 28.39 19.60 -10.13
C GLU A 218 28.17 19.33 -11.62
N GLU A 219 27.09 18.63 -11.93
CA GLU A 219 26.64 18.32 -13.27
C GLU A 219 25.32 19.04 -13.58
N LYS A 220 25.26 19.77 -14.69
CA LYS A 220 24.01 20.32 -15.23
C LYS A 220 23.31 19.27 -16.09
N GLY A 221 22.00 19.12 -15.91
CA GLY A 221 21.22 18.21 -16.71
C GLY A 221 19.71 18.44 -16.61
N TYR A 222 18.96 17.38 -16.87
CA TYR A 222 17.51 17.37 -16.95
C TYR A 222 16.95 16.15 -16.22
N PHE A 223 15.92 16.34 -15.40
CA PHE A 223 15.34 15.30 -14.58
C PHE A 223 13.93 14.94 -15.05
N VAL A 224 13.61 13.64 -15.02
CA VAL A 224 12.25 13.15 -15.29
C VAL A 224 11.90 12.13 -14.22
N ARG A 225 10.96 12.47 -13.33
CA ARG A 225 10.59 11.65 -12.15
C ARG A 225 11.84 11.28 -11.33
N GLY A 226 12.67 12.26 -10.99
CA GLY A 226 13.91 12.06 -10.24
C GLY A 226 15.09 11.46 -11.03
N ARG A 227 14.85 10.82 -12.18
CA ARG A 227 15.92 10.25 -13.02
C ARG A 227 16.67 11.33 -13.78
N TYR A 228 17.98 11.37 -13.60
CA TYR A 228 18.90 12.32 -14.25
C TYR A 228 19.23 11.93 -15.71
N TYR A 229 19.33 12.94 -16.57
CA TYR A 229 19.81 12.89 -17.95
C TYR A 229 20.76 14.07 -18.20
N ALA A 230 21.82 13.89 -18.99
CA ALA A 230 22.82 14.93 -19.24
C ALA A 230 22.27 16.21 -19.90
N SER A 231 21.14 16.14 -20.60
CA SER A 231 20.39 17.30 -21.09
C SER A 231 18.96 16.92 -21.48
N GLU A 232 18.10 17.93 -21.68
CA GLU A 232 16.76 17.70 -22.24
C GLU A 232 16.85 17.09 -23.65
N GLN A 233 17.83 17.53 -24.45
CA GLN A 233 18.07 16.96 -25.79
C GLN A 233 18.41 15.47 -25.69
N VAL A 234 19.30 15.06 -24.79
CA VAL A 234 19.63 13.64 -24.57
C VAL A 234 18.41 12.84 -24.09
N TYR A 235 17.55 13.42 -23.23
CA TYR A 235 16.29 12.79 -22.86
C TYR A 235 15.35 12.60 -24.07
N ARG A 236 15.17 13.65 -24.89
CA ARG A 236 14.33 13.61 -26.09
C ARG A 236 14.87 12.65 -27.15
N GLU A 237 16.17 12.66 -27.42
CA GLU A 237 16.84 11.72 -28.33
C GLU A 237 16.69 10.28 -27.86
N ASN A 238 16.89 10.00 -26.57
CA ASN A 238 16.63 8.69 -25.99
C ASN A 238 15.16 8.25 -26.12
N ARG A 239 14.20 9.17 -25.95
CA ARG A 239 12.77 8.91 -26.18
C ARG A 239 12.48 8.61 -27.65
N HIS A 240 13.02 9.39 -28.59
CA HIS A 240 12.86 9.17 -30.02
C HIS A 240 13.51 7.86 -30.48
N ALA A 241 14.71 7.53 -30.00
CA ALA A 241 15.38 6.28 -30.31
C ALA A 241 14.61 5.05 -29.79
N ARG A 242 14.06 5.12 -28.57
CA ARG A 242 13.18 4.06 -28.02
C ARG A 242 11.88 3.92 -28.82
N ALA A 243 11.25 5.03 -29.20
CA ALA A 243 10.05 5.02 -30.03
C ALA A 243 10.32 4.42 -31.42
N ALA A 244 11.40 4.84 -32.09
CA ALA A 244 11.80 4.29 -33.39
C ALA A 244 12.17 2.79 -33.31
N LYS A 245 12.76 2.34 -32.20
CA LYS A 245 13.02 0.91 -31.95
C LYS A 245 11.72 0.11 -31.82
N MET A 246 10.73 0.64 -31.08
CA MET A 246 9.40 0.02 -30.97
C MET A 246 8.67 0.02 -32.32
N GLU A 247 8.70 1.12 -33.07
CA GLU A 247 8.15 1.20 -34.42
C GLU A 247 8.76 0.12 -35.34
N ALA A 248 10.09 0.02 -35.38
CA ALA A 248 10.79 -1.02 -36.14
C ALA A 248 10.41 -2.45 -35.70
N ARG A 249 10.24 -2.69 -34.39
CA ARG A 249 9.77 -3.99 -33.86
C ARG A 249 8.39 -4.35 -34.41
N LEU A 250 7.44 -3.42 -34.38
CA LEU A 250 6.05 -3.65 -34.81
C LEU A 250 5.96 -4.13 -36.27
N TYR A 251 6.81 -3.63 -37.17
CA TYR A 251 6.87 -4.13 -38.56
C TYR A 251 7.37 -5.57 -38.69
N THR A 252 8.07 -6.11 -37.68
CA THR A 252 8.56 -7.50 -37.63
C THR A 252 7.71 -8.43 -36.76
N GLU A 253 6.73 -7.89 -36.04
CA GLU A 253 6.07 -8.62 -34.95
C GLU A 253 5.18 -9.76 -35.46
N SER A 254 4.43 -9.53 -36.54
CA SER A 254 3.62 -10.56 -37.19
C SER A 254 4.47 -11.72 -37.72
N SER A 255 5.58 -11.44 -38.40
CA SER A 255 6.47 -12.49 -38.92
C SER A 255 7.23 -13.23 -37.81
N ARG A 256 7.57 -12.55 -36.71
CA ARG A 256 8.14 -13.17 -35.51
C ARG A 256 7.17 -14.16 -34.87
N LEU A 257 5.93 -13.75 -34.61
CA LEU A 257 4.90 -14.64 -34.08
C LEU A 257 4.68 -15.84 -35.01
N GLN A 258 4.46 -15.61 -36.31
CA GLN A 258 4.21 -16.69 -37.27
C GLN A 258 5.41 -17.63 -37.44
N SER A 259 6.65 -17.15 -37.28
CA SER A 259 7.85 -17.99 -37.22
C SER A 259 7.84 -18.92 -36.00
N VAL A 260 7.44 -18.44 -34.83
CA VAL A 260 7.26 -19.28 -33.63
C VAL A 260 6.14 -20.30 -33.84
N LEU A 261 4.94 -19.87 -34.27
CA LEU A 261 3.78 -20.76 -34.41
C LEU A 261 3.98 -21.85 -35.48
N SER A 262 4.57 -21.51 -36.63
CA SER A 262 4.91 -22.49 -37.67
C SER A 262 6.06 -23.42 -37.30
N SER A 263 6.86 -23.07 -36.28
CA SER A 263 7.89 -23.96 -35.74
C SER A 263 7.35 -24.99 -34.75
N LEU A 264 6.08 -24.90 -34.31
CA LEU A 264 5.49 -25.88 -33.39
C LEU A 264 5.41 -27.28 -34.01
N ALA A 265 5.54 -28.31 -33.19
CA ALA A 265 5.41 -29.71 -33.59
C ALA A 265 3.98 -30.24 -33.34
N PRO A 266 3.45 -31.16 -34.17
CA PRO A 266 2.17 -31.84 -33.94
C PRO A 266 2.30 -32.90 -32.83
N GLN A 267 1.18 -33.32 -32.25
CA GLN A 267 1.15 -34.31 -31.17
C GLN A 267 1.76 -35.68 -31.56
N ARG A 268 2.13 -36.47 -30.55
CA ARG A 268 2.64 -37.84 -30.70
C ARG A 268 1.58 -38.85 -30.24
N PRO A 269 0.93 -39.59 -31.14
CA PRO A 269 -0.16 -40.49 -30.75
C PRO A 269 0.28 -41.57 -29.75
N GLY A 270 -0.45 -41.70 -28.65
CA GLY A 270 -0.12 -42.59 -27.54
C GLY A 270 0.84 -41.98 -26.50
N VAL A 271 1.21 -40.71 -26.64
CA VAL A 271 2.10 -39.98 -25.72
C VAL A 271 1.43 -38.68 -25.32
N ARG A 272 1.07 -38.57 -24.04
CA ARG A 272 0.56 -37.32 -23.45
C ARG A 272 1.60 -36.21 -23.59
N ASP A 273 1.43 -35.38 -24.61
CA ASP A 273 2.24 -34.19 -24.83
C ASP A 273 1.76 -33.03 -23.93
N VAL A 274 2.67 -32.12 -23.63
CA VAL A 274 2.37 -30.87 -22.93
C VAL A 274 2.65 -29.71 -23.87
N TYR A 275 1.61 -28.95 -24.16
CA TYR A 275 1.65 -27.73 -24.97
C TYR A 275 1.62 -26.53 -24.04
N LEU A 276 2.67 -25.71 -24.06
CA LEU A 276 2.85 -24.62 -23.10
C LEU A 276 2.69 -23.25 -23.76
N LEU A 277 1.90 -22.36 -23.14
CA LEU A 277 1.93 -20.93 -23.39
C LEU A 277 2.41 -20.20 -22.13
N VAL A 278 3.48 -19.41 -22.25
CA VAL A 278 3.96 -18.53 -21.16
C VAL A 278 3.88 -17.07 -21.61
N VAL A 279 3.28 -16.21 -20.80
CA VAL A 279 3.01 -14.80 -21.12
C VAL A 279 3.48 -13.89 -20.00
N GLY A 280 4.49 -13.06 -20.27
CA GLY A 280 4.93 -11.95 -19.42
C GLY A 280 4.24 -10.68 -19.90
N GLY A 281 3.23 -10.23 -19.15
CA GLY A 281 2.25 -9.25 -19.60
C GLY A 281 2.73 -7.81 -19.55
N ASP A 282 2.92 -7.26 -18.35
CA ASP A 282 3.37 -5.89 -18.17
C ASP A 282 4.88 -5.81 -18.39
N GLY A 283 5.30 -4.93 -19.29
CA GLY A 283 6.70 -4.67 -19.59
C GLY A 283 7.28 -3.48 -18.82
N THR A 284 6.47 -2.71 -18.08
CA THR A 284 6.97 -1.57 -17.30
C THR A 284 8.00 -2.02 -16.27
N GLU A 285 7.69 -3.07 -15.50
CA GLU A 285 8.59 -3.86 -14.67
C GLU A 285 9.36 -4.91 -15.49
N ALA A 286 10.63 -5.17 -15.19
CA ALA A 286 11.44 -6.17 -15.89
C ALA A 286 11.24 -7.61 -15.36
N VAL A 287 10.69 -7.78 -14.16
CA VAL A 287 10.53 -9.09 -13.50
C VAL A 287 9.69 -10.06 -14.32
N PHE A 288 8.60 -9.60 -14.92
CA PHE A 288 7.67 -10.45 -15.67
C PHE A 288 8.31 -11.05 -16.92
N ALA A 289 9.18 -10.31 -17.62
CA ALA A 289 9.93 -10.83 -18.76
C ALA A 289 10.98 -11.86 -18.34
N ARG A 290 11.68 -11.65 -17.21
CA ARG A 290 12.65 -12.61 -16.65
C ARG A 290 11.98 -13.93 -16.27
N GLU A 291 10.77 -13.85 -15.72
CA GLU A 291 10.02 -15.01 -15.25
C GLU A 291 9.60 -15.94 -16.40
N VAL A 292 9.34 -15.43 -17.61
CA VAL A 292 8.92 -16.24 -18.77
C VAL A 292 9.96 -17.28 -19.18
N ASP A 293 11.24 -16.89 -19.28
CA ASP A 293 12.30 -17.83 -19.62
C ASP A 293 12.49 -18.87 -18.50
N TRP A 294 12.52 -18.42 -17.24
CA TRP A 294 12.70 -19.30 -16.08
C TRP A 294 11.58 -20.33 -15.91
N VAL A 295 10.31 -19.92 -16.05
CA VAL A 295 9.16 -20.84 -15.96
C VAL A 295 9.20 -21.89 -17.08
N ALA A 296 9.56 -21.47 -18.30
CA ALA A 296 9.71 -22.40 -19.43
C ALA A 296 10.86 -23.41 -19.21
N GLU A 297 12.00 -22.96 -18.68
CA GLU A 297 13.12 -23.85 -18.32
C GLU A 297 12.76 -24.83 -17.20
N ARG A 298 12.09 -24.36 -16.14
CA ARG A 298 11.65 -25.23 -15.03
C ARG A 298 10.66 -26.28 -15.52
N LEU A 299 9.64 -25.89 -16.28
CA LEU A 299 8.69 -26.86 -16.84
C LEU A 299 9.35 -27.81 -17.85
N GLY A 300 10.30 -27.32 -18.66
CA GLY A 300 11.11 -28.12 -19.59
C GLY A 300 12.04 -29.14 -18.92
N SER A 301 12.30 -29.02 -17.61
CA SER A 301 13.03 -30.03 -16.83
C SER A 301 12.17 -31.25 -16.44
N VAL A 302 10.85 -31.17 -16.63
CA VAL A 302 9.87 -32.20 -16.25
C VAL A 302 9.03 -32.66 -17.45
N PHE A 303 8.73 -31.77 -18.39
CA PHE A 303 7.97 -32.07 -19.59
C PHE A 303 8.82 -31.91 -20.85
N ASP A 304 8.56 -32.76 -21.86
CA ASP A 304 9.15 -32.62 -23.18
C ASP A 304 8.45 -31.49 -23.96
N LEU A 305 8.92 -30.26 -23.73
CA LEU A 305 8.40 -29.04 -24.37
C LEU A 305 9.09 -28.71 -25.70
N ASN A 306 9.90 -29.63 -26.25
CA ASN A 306 10.70 -29.35 -27.44
C ASN A 306 9.80 -29.06 -28.66
N ARG A 307 9.83 -27.80 -29.13
CA ARG A 307 8.91 -27.28 -30.16
C ARG A 307 7.41 -27.40 -29.80
N ARG A 308 7.07 -27.41 -28.51
CA ARG A 308 5.67 -27.42 -28.00
C ARG A 308 5.32 -26.22 -27.12
N GLN A 309 6.17 -25.20 -27.10
CA GLN A 309 5.98 -24.02 -26.27
C GLN A 309 5.95 -22.72 -27.09
N VAL A 310 5.07 -21.80 -26.70
CA VAL A 310 5.05 -20.40 -27.14
C VAL A 310 5.33 -19.53 -25.92
N ARG A 311 6.22 -18.55 -26.10
CA ARG A 311 6.61 -17.59 -25.06
C ARG A 311 6.41 -16.18 -25.60
N LEU A 312 5.68 -15.35 -24.86
CA LEU A 312 5.32 -13.98 -25.23
C LEU A 312 5.76 -13.03 -24.11
N ILE A 313 6.41 -11.90 -24.43
CA ILE A 313 6.90 -10.93 -23.43
C ILE A 313 6.71 -9.49 -23.89
N ASN A 314 6.50 -8.59 -22.93
CA ASN A 314 6.74 -7.15 -23.08
C ASN A 314 7.91 -6.70 -22.18
N GLY A 315 8.51 -5.53 -22.43
CA GLY A 315 9.57 -4.93 -21.58
C GLY A 315 10.96 -5.59 -21.61
N GLY A 316 11.03 -6.87 -21.98
CA GLY A 316 12.26 -7.66 -22.09
C GLY A 316 13.00 -7.51 -23.43
N SER A 317 13.56 -8.60 -23.95
CA SER A 317 14.26 -8.59 -25.24
C SER A 317 13.30 -8.48 -26.44
N ASP A 318 13.85 -8.25 -27.63
CA ASP A 318 13.08 -8.25 -28.89
C ASP A 318 13.15 -9.61 -29.59
N ASP A 319 13.63 -10.68 -28.93
CA ASP A 319 13.77 -11.99 -29.55
C ASP A 319 12.41 -12.72 -29.60
N LEU A 320 11.66 -12.65 -28.50
CA LEU A 320 10.33 -13.23 -28.35
C LEU A 320 9.22 -12.28 -28.84
N PRO A 321 8.08 -12.82 -29.32
CA PRO A 321 6.94 -12.00 -29.70
C PRO A 321 6.34 -11.20 -28.53
N LEU A 322 5.74 -10.04 -28.84
CA LEU A 322 5.03 -9.20 -27.87
C LEU A 322 3.87 -9.96 -27.21
N ALA A 323 3.66 -9.72 -25.92
CA ALA A 323 2.47 -10.17 -25.19
C ALA A 323 1.30 -9.22 -25.47
N THR A 324 0.44 -9.59 -26.41
CA THR A 324 -0.76 -8.83 -26.79
C THR A 324 -1.98 -9.73 -26.75
N ARG A 325 -3.18 -9.18 -26.59
CA ARG A 325 -4.44 -9.95 -26.72
C ARG A 325 -4.50 -10.76 -28.03
N THR A 326 -3.96 -10.22 -29.12
CA THR A 326 -3.92 -10.90 -30.43
C THR A 326 -2.95 -12.08 -30.42
N SER A 327 -1.70 -11.90 -30.00
CA SER A 327 -0.68 -12.95 -29.97
C SER A 327 -0.99 -14.05 -28.96
N VAL A 328 -1.58 -13.72 -27.81
CA VAL A 328 -2.09 -14.70 -26.82
C VAL A 328 -3.19 -15.56 -27.46
N ARG A 329 -4.18 -14.94 -28.13
CA ARG A 329 -5.28 -15.67 -28.78
C ARG A 329 -4.77 -16.56 -29.93
N GLU A 330 -3.88 -16.04 -30.78
CA GLU A 330 -3.31 -16.81 -31.90
C GLU A 330 -2.42 -17.96 -31.41
N ALA A 331 -1.66 -17.77 -30.33
CA ALA A 331 -0.89 -18.83 -29.71
C ALA A 331 -1.79 -19.95 -29.15
N LEU A 332 -2.85 -19.60 -28.41
CA LEU A 332 -3.83 -20.57 -27.91
C LEU A 332 -4.47 -21.38 -29.06
N GLN A 333 -4.85 -20.72 -30.15
CA GLN A 333 -5.44 -21.37 -31.32
C GLN A 333 -4.45 -22.28 -32.05
N ALA A 334 -3.18 -21.89 -32.16
CA ALA A 334 -2.14 -22.70 -32.81
C ALA A 334 -1.77 -23.95 -31.98
N LEU A 335 -1.72 -23.82 -30.65
CA LEU A 335 -1.50 -24.96 -29.74
C LEU A 335 -2.69 -25.93 -29.78
N ASP A 336 -3.93 -25.42 -29.70
CA ASP A 336 -5.17 -26.21 -29.76
C ASP A 336 -5.34 -26.98 -31.08
N ALA A 337 -4.81 -26.44 -32.20
CA ALA A 337 -4.84 -27.09 -33.50
C ALA A 337 -3.80 -28.22 -33.69
N LEU A 338 -2.82 -28.35 -32.77
CA LEU A 338 -1.72 -29.32 -32.88
C LEU A 338 -1.76 -30.44 -31.85
N LEU A 339 -2.43 -30.21 -30.71
CA LEU A 339 -2.64 -31.18 -29.64
C LEU A 339 -3.78 -32.17 -29.95
N ASP A 340 -3.79 -33.32 -29.28
CA ASP A 340 -4.96 -34.19 -29.22
C ASP A 340 -5.89 -33.76 -28.06
N PRO A 341 -7.15 -33.38 -28.33
CA PRO A 341 -8.08 -32.91 -27.30
C PRO A 341 -8.43 -33.90 -26.18
N GLN A 342 -8.09 -35.19 -26.31
CA GLN A 342 -8.33 -36.24 -25.29
C GLN A 342 -7.05 -36.69 -24.57
N GLU A 343 -5.92 -36.68 -25.28
CA GLU A 343 -4.66 -37.25 -24.77
C GLU A 343 -3.73 -36.21 -24.13
N ASP A 344 -3.72 -34.97 -24.63
CA ASP A 344 -2.70 -33.96 -24.32
C ASP A 344 -3.12 -32.92 -23.27
N LEU A 345 -2.12 -32.24 -22.70
CA LEU A 345 -2.28 -31.11 -21.80
C LEU A 345 -2.03 -29.77 -22.52
N LEU A 346 -2.98 -28.84 -22.44
CA LEU A 346 -2.71 -27.42 -22.65
C LEU A 346 -2.37 -26.76 -21.31
N MET A 347 -1.12 -26.34 -21.14
CA MET A 347 -0.67 -25.57 -19.98
C MET A 347 -0.49 -24.10 -20.36
N VAL A 348 -0.98 -23.20 -19.52
CA VAL A 348 -0.91 -21.75 -19.71
C VAL A 348 -0.41 -21.10 -18.44
N HIS A 349 0.63 -20.29 -18.53
CA HIS A 349 1.16 -19.48 -17.44
C HIS A 349 1.11 -18.01 -17.83
N LEU A 350 0.40 -17.19 -17.05
CA LEU A 350 0.27 -15.76 -17.24
C LEU A 350 0.87 -15.05 -16.02
N VAL A 351 1.87 -14.20 -16.23
CA VAL A 351 2.49 -13.39 -15.17
C VAL A 351 2.45 -11.91 -15.55
N SER A 352 1.88 -11.07 -14.67
CA SER A 352 1.76 -9.63 -14.89
C SER A 352 1.32 -8.88 -13.62
N HIS A 353 1.23 -7.55 -13.70
CA HIS A 353 0.33 -6.80 -12.82
C HIS A 353 -1.14 -7.11 -13.13
N GLY A 354 -2.00 -6.93 -12.13
CA GLY A 354 -3.45 -7.14 -12.23
C GLY A 354 -4.24 -5.92 -11.75
N SER A 355 -5.29 -5.56 -12.49
CA SER A 355 -6.25 -4.51 -12.08
C SER A 355 -7.18 -5.01 -10.97
N LYS A 356 -7.91 -4.12 -10.30
CA LYS A 356 -8.90 -4.48 -9.26
C LYS A 356 -10.05 -5.34 -9.80
N GLU A 357 -10.27 -5.31 -11.10
CA GLU A 357 -11.24 -6.11 -11.87
C GLU A 357 -10.66 -7.47 -12.30
N GLY A 358 -9.39 -7.74 -11.97
CA GLY A 358 -8.66 -8.94 -12.34
C GLY A 358 -8.14 -8.97 -13.78
N ALA A 359 -8.16 -7.84 -14.50
CA ALA A 359 -7.56 -7.78 -15.83
C ALA A 359 -6.03 -7.79 -15.72
N LEU A 360 -5.36 -8.58 -16.56
CA LEU A 360 -3.90 -8.63 -16.62
C LEU A 360 -3.40 -7.49 -17.49
N LEU A 361 -2.53 -6.65 -16.94
CA LEU A 361 -1.92 -5.54 -17.68
C LEU A 361 -1.03 -6.12 -18.78
N LEU A 362 -1.08 -5.52 -19.97
CA LEU A 362 -0.29 -5.96 -21.13
C LEU A 362 0.57 -4.83 -21.74
N ASP A 363 0.83 -3.73 -21.01
CA ASP A 363 1.61 -2.62 -21.57
C ASP A 363 3.06 -2.98 -21.85
N ASP A 364 3.66 -2.34 -22.87
CA ASP A 364 5.11 -2.24 -22.99
C ASP A 364 5.59 -0.85 -22.56
N ARG A 365 6.85 -0.77 -22.10
CA ARG A 365 7.57 0.46 -21.73
C ARG A 365 7.39 1.62 -22.71
N ASN A 366 7.18 1.35 -23.99
CA ASN A 366 7.04 2.35 -25.04
C ASN A 366 5.76 2.21 -25.88
N LEU A 367 4.83 1.31 -25.52
CA LEU A 367 3.58 1.07 -26.25
C LEU A 367 2.45 0.68 -25.28
N LYS A 368 1.43 1.54 -25.16
CA LYS A 368 0.17 1.18 -24.46
C LYS A 368 -0.54 0.08 -25.27
N LEU A 369 -0.92 -0.98 -24.59
CA LEU A 369 -1.65 -2.11 -25.15
C LEU A 369 -2.98 -2.31 -24.41
N ASN A 370 -3.82 -3.19 -24.95
CA ASN A 370 -5.11 -3.52 -24.34
C ASN A 370 -4.92 -4.67 -23.35
N ASP A 371 -5.29 -4.43 -22.09
CA ASP A 371 -5.21 -5.40 -21.00
C ASP A 371 -6.08 -6.65 -21.25
N LEU A 372 -5.62 -7.82 -20.80
CA LEU A 372 -6.33 -9.08 -20.98
C LEU A 372 -7.34 -9.29 -19.85
N SER A 373 -8.63 -9.20 -20.17
CA SER A 373 -9.69 -9.33 -19.18
C SER A 373 -9.97 -10.79 -18.78
N VAL A 374 -10.52 -11.00 -17.58
CA VAL A 374 -11.04 -12.30 -17.13
C VAL A 374 -12.10 -12.85 -18.10
N ALA A 375 -12.91 -11.97 -18.70
CA ALA A 375 -13.92 -12.33 -19.69
C ALA A 375 -13.31 -12.85 -21.00
N ASP A 376 -12.22 -12.23 -21.49
CA ASP A 376 -11.47 -12.72 -22.65
C ASP A 376 -10.90 -14.11 -22.39
N GLY A 377 -10.20 -14.28 -21.26
CA GLY A 377 -9.63 -15.57 -20.86
C GLY A 377 -10.69 -16.67 -20.78
N LYS A 378 -11.84 -16.36 -20.19
CA LYS A 378 -13.00 -17.26 -20.14
C LYS A 378 -13.58 -17.58 -21.50
N GLN A 379 -13.71 -16.60 -22.39
CA GLN A 379 -14.21 -16.83 -23.74
C GLN A 379 -13.25 -17.72 -24.54
N TRP A 380 -11.95 -17.43 -24.50
CA TRP A 380 -10.97 -18.12 -25.34
C TRP A 380 -10.72 -19.54 -24.84
N LEU A 381 -10.41 -19.73 -23.55
CA LEU A 381 -10.10 -21.05 -22.99
C LEU A 381 -11.29 -22.03 -23.00
N ASN A 382 -12.52 -21.54 -22.94
CA ASN A 382 -13.72 -22.38 -23.09
C ASN A 382 -14.10 -22.65 -24.56
N GLY A 383 -13.50 -21.94 -25.51
CA GLY A 383 -13.73 -22.14 -26.96
C GLY A 383 -12.75 -23.11 -27.61
N LEU A 384 -11.68 -23.50 -26.91
CA LEU A 384 -10.69 -24.48 -27.37
C LEU A 384 -11.25 -25.91 -27.37
N GLN A 385 -10.70 -26.78 -28.22
CA GLN A 385 -11.04 -28.20 -28.20
C GLN A 385 -10.36 -28.95 -27.05
N ALA A 386 -9.15 -28.52 -26.66
CA ALA A 386 -8.36 -29.05 -25.55
C ALA A 386 -9.21 -29.25 -24.28
N LYS A 387 -9.52 -30.50 -23.92
CA LYS A 387 -10.27 -30.80 -22.69
C LYS A 387 -9.42 -30.54 -21.45
N HIS A 388 -8.18 -31.00 -21.46
CA HIS A 388 -7.30 -30.95 -20.30
C HIS A 388 -6.49 -29.67 -20.32
N GLN A 389 -6.80 -28.77 -19.38
CA GLN A 389 -6.22 -27.44 -19.32
C GLN A 389 -5.65 -27.15 -17.92
N TRP A 390 -4.45 -26.58 -17.84
CA TRP A 390 -3.85 -26.11 -16.60
C TRP A 390 -3.44 -24.66 -16.74
N LEU A 391 -4.17 -23.76 -16.08
CA LEU A 391 -3.87 -22.34 -16.04
C LEU A 391 -3.18 -21.97 -14.72
N VAL A 392 -2.15 -21.13 -14.81
CA VAL A 392 -1.52 -20.45 -13.67
C VAL A 392 -1.56 -18.94 -13.96
N VAL A 393 -2.08 -18.15 -13.03
CA VAL A 393 -2.20 -16.68 -13.13
C VAL A 393 -1.45 -16.04 -11.95
N SER A 394 -0.25 -15.53 -12.21
CA SER A 394 0.56 -14.81 -11.23
C SER A 394 0.37 -13.30 -11.41
N ALA A 395 -0.61 -12.75 -10.71
CA ALA A 395 -0.97 -11.33 -10.72
C ALA A 395 -1.82 -10.91 -9.50
N CYS A 396 -1.88 -9.61 -9.21
CA CYS A 396 -2.83 -9.05 -8.24
C CYS A 396 -4.28 -9.36 -8.62
N TYR A 397 -5.16 -9.59 -7.63
CA TYR A 397 -6.59 -9.90 -7.80
C TYR A 397 -6.87 -11.15 -8.67
N SER A 398 -5.86 -12.01 -8.89
CA SER A 398 -5.91 -13.15 -9.81
C SER A 398 -6.95 -14.20 -9.43
N GLY A 399 -7.41 -14.27 -8.18
CA GLY A 399 -8.50 -15.14 -7.72
C GLY A 399 -9.77 -15.04 -8.56
N LYS A 400 -10.07 -13.88 -9.17
CA LYS A 400 -11.19 -13.72 -10.09
C LYS A 400 -11.12 -14.66 -11.32
N TRP A 401 -9.92 -15.07 -11.72
CA TRP A 401 -9.72 -16.07 -12.77
C TRP A 401 -10.11 -17.47 -12.30
N VAL A 402 -9.88 -17.81 -11.03
CA VAL A 402 -10.30 -19.09 -10.43
C VAL A 402 -11.82 -19.22 -10.47
N ASP A 403 -12.52 -18.21 -9.94
CA ASP A 403 -13.99 -18.12 -9.95
C ASP A 403 -14.58 -18.22 -11.37
N ALA A 404 -13.93 -17.57 -12.34
CA ALA A 404 -14.43 -17.49 -13.70
C ALA A 404 -14.20 -18.77 -14.54
N LEU A 405 -13.13 -19.52 -14.25
CA LEU A 405 -12.63 -20.61 -15.09
C LEU A 405 -12.71 -22.01 -14.47
N ALA A 406 -13.08 -22.15 -13.20
CA ALA A 406 -13.28 -23.43 -12.55
C ALA A 406 -14.16 -24.38 -13.40
N SER A 407 -13.65 -25.58 -13.69
CA SER A 407 -14.38 -26.60 -14.46
C SER A 407 -13.91 -28.01 -14.08
N PRO A 408 -14.71 -29.06 -14.36
CA PRO A 408 -14.30 -30.44 -14.06
C PRO A 408 -13.02 -30.89 -14.77
N GLN A 409 -12.66 -30.25 -15.89
CA GLN A 409 -11.54 -30.64 -16.76
C GLN A 409 -10.35 -29.66 -16.69
N ARG A 410 -10.40 -28.65 -15.81
CA ARG A 410 -9.38 -27.60 -15.71
C ARG A 410 -8.76 -27.54 -14.31
N VAL A 411 -7.46 -27.24 -14.26
CA VAL A 411 -6.78 -26.69 -13.08
C VAL A 411 -6.57 -25.20 -13.29
N VAL A 412 -6.86 -24.40 -12.27
CA VAL A 412 -6.60 -22.96 -12.26
C VAL A 412 -5.93 -22.63 -10.94
N PHE A 413 -4.71 -22.07 -10.99
CA PHE A 413 -4.01 -21.50 -9.84
C PHE A 413 -3.90 -19.99 -10.00
N ALA A 414 -4.02 -19.26 -8.89
CA ALA A 414 -3.90 -17.82 -8.81
C ALA A 414 -2.97 -17.43 -7.65
N SER A 415 -2.10 -16.43 -7.86
CA SER A 415 -1.16 -15.93 -6.85
C SER A 415 -1.78 -15.08 -5.74
N ALA A 416 -3.04 -14.65 -5.91
CA ALA A 416 -3.75 -13.86 -4.91
C ALA A 416 -5.25 -14.21 -4.87
N ALA A 417 -5.91 -13.89 -3.76
CA ALA A 417 -7.37 -13.89 -3.69
C ALA A 417 -8.00 -12.76 -4.53
N SER A 418 -9.31 -12.84 -4.76
CA SER A 418 -10.03 -11.96 -5.68
C SER A 418 -10.21 -10.51 -5.17
N ASP A 419 -9.81 -10.21 -3.95
CA ASP A 419 -9.96 -8.93 -3.24
C ASP A 419 -8.64 -8.21 -2.93
N ARG A 420 -7.48 -8.81 -3.25
CA ARG A 420 -6.16 -8.37 -2.75
C ARG A 420 -5.01 -8.51 -3.76
N THR A 421 -3.86 -7.94 -3.42
CA THR A 421 -2.63 -7.95 -4.23
C THR A 421 -1.75 -9.18 -3.99
N SER A 422 -0.82 -9.45 -4.92
CA SER A 422 0.30 -10.40 -4.72
C SER A 422 1.64 -9.66 -4.66
N PHE A 423 2.64 -10.27 -4.02
CA PHE A 423 3.93 -9.64 -3.74
C PHE A 423 5.10 -10.22 -4.56
N GLY A 424 6.26 -9.56 -4.49
CA GLY A 424 7.48 -9.94 -5.24
C GLY A 424 7.54 -9.47 -6.69
N CYS A 425 6.73 -8.47 -7.07
CA CYS A 425 6.53 -8.02 -8.45
C CYS A 425 7.33 -6.76 -8.86
N GLY A 426 8.31 -6.31 -8.07
CA GLY A 426 9.12 -5.11 -8.38
C GLY A 426 10.44 -5.43 -9.11
N ASP A 427 11.04 -4.40 -9.73
CA ASP A 427 12.23 -4.49 -10.59
C ASP A 427 13.45 -5.14 -9.91
N ASP A 428 13.60 -4.99 -8.57
CA ASP A 428 14.67 -5.59 -7.75
C ASP A 428 14.42 -7.09 -7.42
N SER A 429 13.23 -7.61 -7.71
CA SER A 429 12.89 -9.02 -7.51
C SER A 429 13.27 -9.86 -8.72
N ASP A 430 13.98 -10.97 -8.50
CA ASP A 430 14.30 -11.93 -9.56
C ASP A 430 13.05 -12.48 -10.29
N ARG A 431 11.96 -12.73 -9.54
CA ARG A 431 10.70 -13.34 -9.98
C ARG A 431 9.60 -13.14 -8.92
N THR A 432 8.33 -13.30 -9.30
CA THR A 432 7.21 -13.27 -8.34
C THR A 432 7.34 -14.35 -7.28
N TRP A 433 6.94 -14.05 -6.04
CA TRP A 433 7.07 -15.01 -4.92
C TRP A 433 6.24 -16.27 -5.15
N PHE A 434 5.05 -16.13 -5.74
CA PHE A 434 4.20 -17.28 -6.07
C PHE A 434 4.86 -18.23 -7.07
N SER A 435 5.46 -17.73 -8.15
CA SER A 435 6.17 -18.59 -9.11
C SER A 435 7.47 -19.17 -8.54
N LYS A 436 8.19 -18.43 -7.68
CA LYS A 436 9.34 -18.95 -6.92
C LYS A 436 8.93 -20.15 -6.05
N ALA A 437 7.79 -20.06 -5.36
CA ALA A 437 7.25 -21.12 -4.53
C ALA A 437 6.74 -22.31 -5.37
N LEU A 438 5.96 -22.04 -6.42
CA LEU A 438 5.33 -23.05 -7.26
C LEU A 438 6.34 -23.86 -8.08
N TYR A 439 7.26 -23.20 -8.79
CA TYR A 439 8.26 -23.89 -9.64
C TYR A 439 9.60 -24.12 -8.92
N GLY A 440 9.61 -24.05 -7.59
CA GLY A 440 10.76 -24.36 -6.74
C GLY A 440 11.20 -25.84 -6.80
N GLU A 441 12.10 -26.24 -5.90
CA GLU A 441 12.76 -27.56 -5.95
C GLU A 441 11.76 -28.75 -5.92
N ASP A 442 10.73 -28.66 -5.08
CA ASP A 442 9.72 -29.72 -4.89
C ASP A 442 8.74 -29.92 -6.06
N MET A 443 8.80 -29.08 -7.09
CA MET A 443 7.91 -29.14 -8.26
C MET A 443 7.83 -30.55 -8.87
N VAL A 444 8.97 -31.25 -8.97
CA VAL A 444 9.04 -32.60 -9.57
C VAL A 444 8.23 -33.62 -8.78
N ALA A 445 8.22 -33.51 -7.45
CA ALA A 445 7.42 -34.38 -6.59
C ALA A 445 5.94 -33.96 -6.56
N GLY A 446 5.69 -32.64 -6.56
CA GLY A 446 4.35 -32.07 -6.48
C GLY A 446 3.50 -32.28 -7.74
N ILE A 447 4.06 -32.17 -8.94
CA ILE A 447 3.28 -32.01 -10.19
C ILE A 447 2.31 -33.17 -10.51
N ALA A 448 2.54 -34.36 -9.95
CA ALA A 448 1.63 -35.51 -10.06
C ALA A 448 0.34 -35.36 -9.23
N ASP A 449 0.34 -34.48 -8.22
CA ASP A 449 -0.81 -34.09 -7.41
C ASP A 449 -0.94 -32.55 -7.40
N PRO A 450 -1.76 -31.98 -8.30
CA PRO A 450 -2.04 -30.55 -8.34
C PRO A 450 -2.54 -29.97 -7.00
N GLN A 451 -3.22 -30.77 -6.16
CA GLN A 451 -3.73 -30.27 -4.88
C GLN A 451 -2.60 -30.10 -3.86
N ALA A 452 -1.74 -31.10 -3.73
CA ALA A 452 -0.58 -31.07 -2.83
C ALA A 452 0.47 -30.06 -3.30
N TRP A 453 0.75 -30.00 -4.61
CA TRP A 453 1.69 -29.03 -5.19
C TRP A 453 1.33 -27.59 -4.86
N PHE A 454 0.06 -27.23 -5.04
CA PHE A 454 -0.43 -25.90 -4.69
C PHE A 454 -0.37 -25.63 -3.19
N ALA A 455 -0.66 -26.63 -2.34
CA ALA A 455 -0.63 -26.45 -0.88
C ALA A 455 0.79 -26.11 -0.40
N ALA A 456 1.81 -26.84 -0.88
CA ALA A 456 3.21 -26.55 -0.58
C ALA A 456 3.69 -25.21 -1.13
N ALA A 457 3.17 -24.78 -2.30
CA ALA A 457 3.46 -23.45 -2.84
C ALA A 457 2.83 -22.34 -1.97
N ASN A 458 1.58 -22.54 -1.51
CA ASN A 458 0.87 -21.59 -0.66
C ASN A 458 1.55 -21.40 0.70
N GLU A 459 1.95 -22.49 1.35
CA GLU A 459 2.72 -22.47 2.62
C GLU A 459 4.01 -21.65 2.50
N LYS A 460 4.75 -21.83 1.39
CA LYS A 460 5.97 -21.04 1.10
C LYS A 460 5.69 -19.57 0.81
N VAL A 461 4.55 -19.22 0.21
CA VAL A 461 4.16 -17.82 0.01
C VAL A 461 3.87 -17.15 1.35
N SER A 462 3.04 -17.75 2.21
CA SER A 462 2.78 -17.20 3.55
C SER A 462 4.05 -17.06 4.38
N GLY A 463 4.97 -18.03 4.33
CA GLY A 463 6.28 -17.90 4.99
C GLY A 463 7.11 -16.72 4.47
N MET A 464 7.16 -16.48 3.15
CA MET A 464 7.84 -15.30 2.58
C MET A 464 7.13 -13.98 2.92
N GLU A 465 5.81 -13.98 3.09
CA GLU A 465 5.04 -12.80 3.53
C GLU A 465 5.33 -12.47 5.00
N GLU A 466 5.37 -13.48 5.88
CA GLU A 466 5.76 -13.34 7.29
C GLU A 466 7.22 -12.88 7.46
N GLU A 467 8.16 -13.44 6.69
CA GLU A 467 9.58 -13.02 6.68
C GLU A 467 9.79 -11.56 6.25
N GLN A 468 8.83 -10.95 5.55
CA GLN A 468 8.86 -9.56 5.13
C GLN A 468 7.98 -8.65 6.02
N GLY A 469 7.47 -9.16 7.15
CA GLY A 469 6.69 -8.41 8.11
C GLY A 469 5.27 -8.06 7.64
N ILE A 470 4.73 -8.79 6.65
CA ILE A 470 3.36 -8.56 6.15
C ILE A 470 2.36 -9.20 7.11
N GLU A 471 1.43 -8.41 7.63
CA GLU A 471 0.38 -8.88 8.53
C GLU A 471 -0.55 -9.91 7.86
N GLY A 472 -1.05 -10.87 8.64
CA GLY A 472 -1.74 -12.05 8.13
C GLY A 472 -3.07 -11.79 7.41
N ASP A 473 -3.70 -10.63 7.64
CA ASP A 473 -4.88 -10.19 6.90
C ASP A 473 -4.53 -9.56 5.55
N ALA A 474 -3.33 -8.97 5.42
CA ALA A 474 -2.75 -8.42 4.20
C ALA A 474 -2.05 -9.48 3.30
N HIS A 475 -1.83 -10.70 3.78
CA HIS A 475 -1.32 -11.85 2.99
C HIS A 475 -2.09 -12.03 1.68
N SER A 476 -1.40 -12.39 0.60
CA SER A 476 -1.98 -12.48 -0.75
C SER A 476 -3.01 -13.60 -0.90
N MET A 477 -2.99 -14.61 -0.02
CA MET A 477 -3.90 -15.76 0.00
C MET A 477 -4.13 -16.38 -1.41
N PRO A 478 -3.09 -17.00 -2.01
CA PRO A 478 -3.22 -17.72 -3.29
C PRO A 478 -4.46 -18.64 -3.36
N GLN A 479 -5.11 -18.71 -4.52
CA GLN A 479 -6.33 -19.50 -4.74
C GLN A 479 -6.17 -20.60 -5.80
N LYS A 480 -6.96 -21.68 -5.68
CA LYS A 480 -7.00 -22.77 -6.67
C LYS A 480 -8.41 -23.29 -6.96
N ALA A 481 -8.62 -23.74 -8.19
CA ALA A 481 -9.66 -24.68 -8.58
C ALA A 481 -9.02 -25.89 -9.26
N VAL A 482 -9.43 -27.11 -8.88
CA VAL A 482 -8.85 -28.36 -9.40
C VAL A 482 -9.99 -29.31 -9.77
N GLY A 483 -10.22 -29.50 -11.07
CA GLY A 483 -11.32 -30.33 -11.58
C GLY A 483 -11.12 -31.84 -11.34
N GLU A 484 -12.17 -32.52 -10.87
CA GLU A 484 -12.13 -33.97 -10.58
C GLU A 484 -11.94 -34.86 -11.82
N ALA A 485 -12.40 -34.42 -13.01
CA ALA A 485 -12.18 -35.17 -14.24
C ALA A 485 -10.74 -34.96 -14.75
N PHE A 486 -10.17 -33.77 -14.57
CA PHE A 486 -8.75 -33.52 -14.80
C PHE A 486 -7.89 -34.42 -13.90
N LEU A 487 -8.13 -34.43 -12.58
CA LEU A 487 -7.34 -35.23 -11.64
C LEU A 487 -7.34 -36.72 -12.00
N ARG A 488 -8.52 -37.29 -12.30
CA ARG A 488 -8.64 -38.70 -12.68
C ARG A 488 -7.90 -39.02 -13.98
N TRP A 489 -7.94 -38.14 -14.98
CA TRP A 489 -7.15 -38.30 -16.20
C TRP A 489 -5.64 -38.17 -15.94
N TRP A 490 -5.23 -37.15 -15.16
CA TRP A 490 -3.83 -36.86 -14.88
C TRP A 490 -3.17 -38.04 -14.14
N GLN A 491 -3.82 -38.53 -13.09
CA GLN A 491 -3.32 -39.61 -12.23
C GLN A 491 -3.58 -41.02 -12.78
N GLY A 492 -4.54 -41.18 -13.69
CA GLY A 492 -5.05 -42.48 -14.17
C GLY A 492 -4.04 -43.38 -14.89
N ASN A 493 -2.92 -42.84 -15.37
CA ASN A 493 -1.89 -43.60 -16.09
C ASN A 493 -0.83 -44.27 -15.19
N LYS A 494 -0.96 -44.23 -13.85
CA LYS A 494 -0.05 -44.95 -12.92
C LYS A 494 -0.22 -46.49 -12.90
N ALA A 495 -1.04 -47.07 -13.79
CA ALA A 495 -1.45 -48.47 -13.74
C ALA A 495 -0.82 -49.40 -14.81
N VAL A 496 0.18 -48.93 -15.57
CA VAL A 496 0.90 -49.77 -16.55
C VAL A 496 2.41 -49.55 -16.37
N ASN A 497 3.18 -50.65 -16.35
CA ASN A 497 4.61 -50.73 -16.04
C ASN A 497 4.98 -50.63 -14.54
N SER A 498 4.57 -51.66 -13.79
CA SER A 498 5.36 -52.17 -12.66
C SER A 498 5.66 -53.66 -12.90
N GLU A 499 6.80 -53.95 -13.54
CA GLU A 499 7.51 -55.23 -13.46
C GLU A 499 8.80 -55.01 -12.65
#